data_AF-A0A397DP28-F1
#
_entry.id   AF-A0A397DP28-F1
#
_cell.length_a   1.000
_cell.length_b   1.000
_cell.length_c   1.000
_cell.angle_alpha   90.00
_cell.angle_beta   90.00
_cell.angle_gamma   90.00
#
_symmetry.space_group_name_H-M   'P 1'
#
loop_
_entity.id
_entity.type
_entity.pdbx_description
1 polymer ?
#
loop_
_entity_poly.entity_id
_entity_poly.type
_entity_poly.pdbx_seq_one_letter_code
_entity_poly.pdbx_strand_id
1 'polypeptide(L)'
;MPLLGTCIMCLFVVYIYMISTSAVAMKDGKDVYESISKDQWLVQIQRHHDFSSIRRGILVCVFDAMIPMAASLVLELRALGNTDLIQMYHCNGELSAASHRILYMLDARLEIVDVCKDFVASGRLPAAKANDFRSFWLKPLALVHTRLAEVILLDADDLLFHDPSQLWQTPGYMGGLPSNI
;
A
#
# COMPACT_ATOMS: atom_id res chain seq x y z
N MET A 1 26.28 -35.74 24.60
CA MET A 1 26.07 -35.18 23.25
C MET A 1 24.73 -35.53 22.56
N PRO A 2 23.63 -35.98 23.23
CA PRO A 2 22.33 -36.15 22.54
C PRO A 2 21.42 -34.92 22.60
N LEU A 3 21.65 -33.99 23.53
CA LEU A 3 20.79 -32.82 23.77
C LEU A 3 20.87 -31.73 22.69
N LEU A 4 22.00 -31.61 21.98
CA LEU A 4 22.18 -30.60 20.94
C LEU A 4 21.44 -30.98 19.65
N GLY A 5 21.45 -32.27 19.30
CA GLY A 5 20.74 -32.78 18.12
C GLY A 5 19.22 -32.70 18.27
N THR A 6 18.70 -32.93 19.47
CA THR A 6 17.25 -32.79 19.74
C THR A 6 16.80 -31.34 19.71
N CYS A 7 17.60 -30.39 20.22
CA CYS A 7 17.27 -28.96 20.13
C CYS A 7 17.24 -28.47 18.68
N ILE A 8 18.21 -28.89 17.86
CA ILE A 8 18.27 -28.52 16.43
C ILE A 8 17.05 -29.09 15.69
N MET A 9 16.70 -30.36 15.92
CA MET A 9 15.49 -30.96 15.34
C MET A 9 14.21 -30.22 15.75
N CYS A 10 14.07 -29.85 17.03
CA CYS A 10 12.91 -29.08 17.48
C CYS A 10 12.83 -27.71 16.79
N LEU A 11 13.95 -27.01 16.63
CA LEU A 11 13.98 -25.72 15.94
C LEU A 11 13.61 -25.85 14.46
N PHE A 12 14.09 -26.89 13.77
CA PHE A 12 13.69 -27.16 12.39
C PHE A 12 12.19 -27.49 12.28
N VAL A 13 11.64 -28.28 13.21
CA VAL A 13 10.20 -28.61 13.21
C VAL A 13 9.36 -27.36 13.46
N VAL A 14 9.74 -26.51 14.42
CA VAL A 14 9.05 -25.25 14.68
C VAL A 14 9.16 -24.30 13.49
N TYR A 15 10.34 -24.21 12.86
CA TYR A 15 10.54 -23.38 11.66
C TYR A 15 9.66 -23.85 10.50
N ILE A 16 9.61 -25.16 10.23
CA ILE A 16 8.75 -25.75 9.19
C ILE A 16 7.27 -25.53 9.53
N TYR A 17 6.88 -25.70 10.80
CA TYR A 17 5.53 -25.44 11.26
C TYR A 17 5.14 -23.97 11.06
N MET A 18 6.00 -23.03 11.44
CA MET A 18 5.76 -21.58 11.25
C MET A 18 5.68 -21.20 9.77
N ILE A 19 6.52 -21.76 8.90
CA ILE A 19 6.43 -21.52 7.45
C ILE A 19 5.14 -22.09 6.88
N SER A 20 4.76 -23.31 7.28
CA SER A 20 3.55 -23.95 6.76
C SER A 20 2.27 -23.26 7.24
N THR A 21 2.18 -22.84 8.51
CA THR A 21 1.03 -22.07 9.00
C THR A 21 0.95 -20.69 8.35
N SER A 22 2.09 -20.01 8.13
CA SER A 22 2.12 -18.72 7.43
C SER A 22 1.71 -18.87 5.96
N ALA A 23 2.19 -19.91 5.27
CA ALA A 23 1.83 -20.17 3.88
C ALA A 23 0.36 -20.58 3.70
N VAL A 24 -0.23 -21.27 4.69
CA VAL A 24 -1.66 -21.61 4.72
C VAL A 24 -2.50 -20.39 5.06
N ALA A 25 -2.08 -19.53 5.99
CA ALA A 25 -2.76 -18.27 6.30
C ALA A 25 -2.78 -17.29 5.11
N MET A 26 -1.82 -17.40 4.19
CA MET A 26 -1.79 -16.64 2.93
C MET A 26 -2.55 -17.32 1.77
N LYS A 27 -2.94 -18.59 1.91
CA LYS A 27 -3.70 -19.34 0.89
C LYS A 27 -5.17 -19.41 1.27
N ASP A 28 -5.90 -18.38 0.88
CA ASP A 28 -7.28 -18.43 0.32
C ASP A 28 -8.04 -17.12 0.57
N GLY A 29 -7.39 -16.00 0.31
CA GLY A 29 -8.09 -14.77 -0.02
C GLY A 29 -8.46 -14.70 -1.50
N LYS A 30 -8.43 -15.80 -2.27
CA LYS A 30 -8.70 -15.77 -3.72
C LYS A 30 -10.20 -15.92 -4.02
N ASP A 31 -10.86 -16.78 -3.27
CA ASP A 31 -12.22 -17.26 -3.56
C ASP A 31 -13.31 -16.28 -3.09
N VAL A 32 -13.01 -15.47 -2.07
CA VAL A 32 -13.96 -14.47 -1.53
C VAL A 32 -14.25 -13.35 -2.53
N TYR A 33 -13.33 -13.07 -3.47
CA TYR A 33 -13.38 -11.86 -4.31
C TYR A 33 -13.66 -12.11 -5.79
N GLU A 34 -13.89 -13.37 -6.21
CA GLU A 34 -14.14 -13.70 -7.62
C GLU A 34 -15.59 -13.43 -8.08
N SER A 35 -16.53 -13.15 -7.19
CA SER A 35 -17.95 -13.01 -7.56
C SER A 35 -18.49 -11.58 -7.49
N ILE A 36 -18.02 -10.70 -8.38
CA ILE A 36 -18.65 -9.38 -8.60
C ILE A 36 -19.10 -9.29 -10.05
N SER A 37 -20.37 -8.92 -10.24
CA SER A 37 -20.91 -8.78 -11.59
C SER A 37 -20.22 -7.65 -12.34
N LYS A 38 -20.12 -7.79 -13.67
CA LYS A 38 -19.55 -6.76 -14.56
C LYS A 38 -20.23 -5.40 -14.37
N ASP A 39 -21.52 -5.39 -14.02
CA ASP A 39 -22.32 -4.18 -13.84
C ASP A 39 -21.96 -3.44 -12.54
N GLN A 40 -21.72 -4.16 -11.43
CA GLN A 40 -21.22 -3.56 -10.19
C GLN A 40 -19.83 -2.93 -10.39
N TRP A 41 -18.98 -3.55 -11.21
CA TRP A 41 -17.65 -3.04 -11.53
C TRP A 41 -17.70 -1.75 -12.37
N LEU A 42 -18.60 -1.68 -13.36
CA LEU A 42 -18.78 -0.49 -14.20
C LEU A 42 -19.28 0.72 -13.40
N VAL A 43 -20.22 0.51 -12.46
CA VAL A 43 -20.72 1.58 -11.56
C VAL A 43 -19.62 2.15 -10.67
N GLN A 44 -18.68 1.31 -10.22
CA GLN A 44 -17.53 1.73 -9.39
C GLN A 44 -16.52 2.52 -10.22
N ILE A 45 -16.20 2.08 -11.45
CA ILE A 45 -15.29 2.81 -12.36
C ILE A 45 -15.84 4.17 -12.77
N GLN A 46 -17.16 4.29 -12.93
CA GLN A 46 -17.79 5.58 -13.22
C GLN A 46 -17.69 6.59 -12.09
N ARG A 47 -17.37 6.18 -10.86
CA ARG A 47 -16.94 7.10 -9.79
C ARG A 47 -15.46 7.43 -9.88
N HIS A 48 -14.93 7.62 -11.09
CA HIS A 48 -13.61 8.19 -11.23
C HIS A 48 -13.68 9.65 -10.74
N HIS A 49 -13.38 9.81 -9.45
CA HIS A 49 -13.34 11.11 -8.82
C HIS A 49 -12.12 11.84 -9.35
N ASP A 50 -12.35 12.99 -9.95
CA ASP A 50 -11.27 13.90 -10.29
C ASP A 50 -10.64 14.43 -9.00
N PHE A 51 -9.53 13.83 -8.62
CA PHE A 51 -8.75 14.22 -7.45
C PHE A 51 -7.68 15.27 -7.78
N SER A 52 -7.70 15.87 -8.98
CA SER A 52 -6.71 16.86 -9.43
C SER A 52 -6.59 18.08 -8.52
N SER A 53 -7.69 18.49 -7.89
CA SER A 53 -7.74 19.63 -6.97
C SER A 53 -7.23 19.31 -5.56
N ILE A 54 -7.08 18.02 -5.21
CA ILE A 54 -6.62 17.60 -3.88
C ILE A 54 -5.10 17.77 -3.79
N ARG A 55 -4.65 18.47 -2.75
CA ARG A 55 -3.23 18.83 -2.53
C ARG A 55 -2.59 18.10 -1.36
N ARG A 56 -3.38 17.49 -0.49
CA ARG A 56 -2.96 16.77 0.72
C ARG A 56 -3.49 15.35 0.73
N GLY A 57 -2.69 14.38 1.14
CA GLY A 57 -3.13 12.99 1.22
C GLY A 57 -2.11 12.03 1.83
N ILE A 58 -2.55 10.79 2.00
CA ILE A 58 -1.75 9.68 2.49
C ILE A 58 -1.24 8.90 1.28
N LEU A 59 0.03 8.54 1.29
CA LEU A 59 0.64 7.71 0.26
C LEU A 59 0.98 6.35 0.85
N VAL A 60 0.59 5.28 0.17
CA VAL A 60 0.90 3.90 0.56
C VAL A 60 1.42 3.15 -0.66
N CYS A 61 2.53 2.43 -0.51
CA CYS A 61 3.08 1.57 -1.57
C CYS A 61 2.59 0.14 -1.37
N VAL A 62 2.09 -0.50 -2.44
CA VAL A 62 1.45 -1.81 -2.38
C VAL A 62 1.91 -2.72 -3.53
N PHE A 63 1.86 -4.03 -3.26
CA PHE A 63 1.89 -5.10 -4.26
C PHE A 63 0.87 -6.16 -3.84
N ASP A 64 0.59 -7.12 -4.72
CA ASP A 64 -0.54 -8.06 -4.55
C ASP A 64 -0.64 -8.73 -3.16
N ALA A 65 0.47 -9.20 -2.59
CA ALA A 65 0.42 -9.90 -1.30
C ALA A 65 0.17 -8.96 -0.10
N MET A 66 0.34 -7.64 -0.27
CA MET A 66 0.07 -6.65 0.79
C MET A 66 -1.36 -6.13 0.79
N ILE A 67 -2.18 -6.50 -0.20
CA ILE A 67 -3.55 -5.97 -0.33
C ILE A 67 -4.42 -6.22 0.90
N PRO A 68 -4.39 -7.39 1.57
CA PRO A 68 -5.13 -7.55 2.82
C PRO A 68 -4.70 -6.57 3.92
N MET A 69 -3.40 -6.29 4.04
CA MET A 69 -2.86 -5.35 5.04
C MET A 69 -3.22 -3.90 4.68
N ALA A 70 -3.01 -3.52 3.42
CA ALA A 70 -3.43 -2.21 2.92
C ALA A 70 -4.94 -1.98 3.10
N ALA A 71 -5.75 -3.03 2.91
CA ALA A 71 -7.18 -2.95 3.14
C ALA A 71 -7.52 -2.70 4.62
N SER A 72 -6.83 -3.40 5.52
CA SER A 72 -6.95 -3.17 6.97
C SER A 72 -6.58 -1.72 7.34
N LEU A 73 -5.47 -1.20 6.82
CA LEU A 73 -5.02 0.17 7.08
C LEU A 73 -6.05 1.21 6.64
N VAL A 74 -6.64 1.06 5.45
CA VAL A 74 -7.69 1.97 4.97
C VAL A 74 -8.90 1.94 5.89
N LEU A 75 -9.37 0.76 6.29
CA LEU A 75 -10.51 0.63 7.20
C LEU A 75 -10.22 1.28 8.56
N GLU A 76 -9.02 1.10 9.09
CA GLU A 76 -8.57 1.71 10.34
C GLU A 76 -8.53 3.25 10.23
N LEU A 77 -7.94 3.79 9.16
CA LEU A 77 -7.94 5.23 8.88
C LEU A 77 -9.37 5.80 8.88
N ARG A 78 -10.32 5.13 8.20
CA ARG A 78 -11.72 5.58 8.17
C ARG A 78 -12.41 5.44 9.52
N ALA A 79 -12.12 4.39 10.28
CA ALA A 79 -12.65 4.22 11.64
C ALA A 79 -12.15 5.30 12.61
N LEU A 80 -10.92 5.79 12.41
CA LEU A 80 -10.34 6.92 13.15
C LEU A 80 -10.87 8.29 12.68
N GLY A 81 -11.75 8.33 11.68
CA GLY A 81 -12.33 9.56 11.14
C GLY A 81 -11.46 10.27 10.11
N ASN A 82 -10.32 9.68 9.70
CA ASN A 82 -9.50 10.24 8.64
C ASN A 82 -10.27 10.20 7.32
N THR A 83 -10.38 11.34 6.66
CA THR A 83 -11.01 11.41 5.34
C THR A 83 -10.01 11.62 4.22
N ASP A 84 -8.73 11.82 4.48
CA ASP A 84 -7.74 12.20 3.45
C ASP A 84 -7.75 11.26 2.23
N LEU A 85 -7.38 11.82 1.06
CA LEU A 85 -7.16 11.02 -0.14
C LEU A 85 -6.03 10.03 0.16
N ILE A 86 -6.23 8.76 -0.21
CA ILE A 86 -5.20 7.75 -0.10
C ILE A 86 -4.74 7.40 -1.52
N GLN A 87 -3.47 7.65 -1.83
CA GLN A 87 -2.85 7.20 -3.07
C GLN A 87 -2.12 5.89 -2.84
N MET A 88 -2.55 4.85 -3.56
CA MET A 88 -1.94 3.53 -3.55
C MET A 88 -1.04 3.35 -4.76
N TYR A 89 0.26 3.35 -4.51
CA TYR A 89 1.28 3.23 -5.54
C TYR A 89 1.72 1.78 -5.70
N HIS A 90 1.85 1.34 -6.95
CA HIS A 90 2.44 0.05 -7.31
C HIS A 90 3.34 0.22 -8.55
N CYS A 91 4.12 -0.81 -8.91
CA CYS A 91 5.04 -0.73 -10.04
C CYS A 91 4.82 -1.84 -11.07
N ASN A 92 4.63 -1.43 -12.33
CA ASN A 92 4.71 -2.29 -13.49
C ASN A 92 3.80 -3.53 -13.40
N GLY A 93 2.51 -3.28 -13.15
CA GLY A 93 1.49 -4.35 -13.08
C GLY A 93 1.63 -5.33 -11.92
N GLU A 94 2.27 -4.94 -10.82
CA GLU A 94 2.32 -5.73 -9.57
C GLU A 94 0.95 -6.06 -8.96
N LEU A 95 -0.09 -5.30 -9.35
CA LEU A 95 -1.45 -5.54 -8.91
C LEU A 95 -2.22 -6.37 -9.94
N SER A 96 -2.80 -7.47 -9.48
CA SER A 96 -3.75 -8.28 -10.25
C SER A 96 -5.10 -7.57 -10.38
N ALA A 97 -5.90 -8.04 -11.33
CA ALA A 97 -7.27 -7.54 -11.51
C ALA A 97 -8.13 -7.73 -10.24
N ALA A 98 -7.88 -8.78 -9.45
CA ALA A 98 -8.58 -9.01 -8.19
C ALA A 98 -8.20 -7.95 -7.15
N SER A 99 -6.91 -7.65 -7.00
CA SER A 99 -6.41 -6.61 -6.11
C SER A 99 -6.96 -5.23 -6.45
N HIS A 100 -6.97 -4.86 -7.73
CA HIS A 100 -7.61 -3.62 -8.18
C HIS A 100 -9.08 -3.58 -7.77
N ARG A 101 -9.85 -4.66 -7.95
CA ARG A 101 -11.26 -4.71 -7.55
C ARG A 101 -11.44 -4.51 -6.05
N ILE A 102 -10.63 -5.17 -5.22
CA ILE A 102 -10.69 -5.02 -3.77
C ILE A 102 -10.50 -3.55 -3.40
N LEU A 103 -9.44 -2.92 -3.88
CA LEU A 103 -9.14 -1.52 -3.58
C LEU A 103 -10.23 -0.57 -4.06
N TYR A 104 -10.76 -0.75 -5.27
CA TYR A 104 -11.84 0.10 -5.78
C TYR A 104 -13.14 -0.01 -4.97
N MET A 105 -13.44 -1.18 -4.42
CA MET A 105 -14.63 -1.36 -3.58
C MET A 105 -14.45 -0.87 -2.16
N LEU A 106 -13.19 -0.82 -1.70
CA LEU A 106 -12.87 -0.59 -0.30
C LEU A 106 -13.20 0.83 0.16
N ASP A 107 -12.79 1.83 -0.63
CA ASP A 107 -12.95 3.23 -0.26
C ASP A 107 -13.02 4.12 -1.51
N ALA A 108 -13.98 5.05 -1.52
CA ALA A 108 -14.22 5.94 -2.66
C ALA A 108 -13.16 7.04 -2.81
N ARG A 109 -12.29 7.24 -1.81
CA ARG A 109 -11.19 8.22 -1.82
C ARG A 109 -9.83 7.52 -1.96
N LEU A 110 -9.82 6.40 -2.69
CA LEU A 110 -8.61 5.74 -3.14
C LEU A 110 -8.26 6.11 -4.58
N GLU A 111 -6.99 6.40 -4.81
CA GLU A 111 -6.41 6.57 -6.14
C GLU A 111 -5.28 5.56 -6.32
N ILE A 112 -5.37 4.69 -7.32
CA ILE A 112 -4.37 3.65 -7.60
C ILE A 112 -3.49 4.11 -8.75
N VAL A 113 -2.17 4.07 -8.56
CA VAL A 113 -1.18 4.63 -9.51
C VAL A 113 -0.10 3.60 -9.85
N ASP A 114 0.09 3.32 -11.14
CA ASP A 114 1.23 2.53 -11.65
C ASP A 114 2.37 3.47 -12.04
N VAL A 115 3.15 3.89 -11.06
CA VAL A 115 4.19 4.92 -11.24
C VAL A 115 5.28 4.50 -12.22
N CYS A 116 5.60 3.21 -12.28
CA CYS A 116 6.60 2.69 -13.20
C CYS A 116 6.12 2.80 -14.65
N LYS A 117 4.84 2.50 -14.92
CA LYS A 117 4.28 2.72 -16.26
C LYS A 117 4.28 4.21 -16.63
N ASP A 118 3.90 5.09 -15.72
CA ASP A 118 3.86 6.53 -15.97
C ASP A 118 5.26 7.10 -16.26
N PHE A 119 6.27 6.71 -15.50
CA PHE A 119 7.64 7.14 -15.74
C PHE A 119 8.28 6.51 -16.97
N VAL A 120 7.94 5.27 -17.31
CA VAL A 120 8.37 4.66 -18.58
C VAL A 120 7.74 5.37 -19.76
N ALA A 121 6.43 5.64 -19.71
CA ALA A 121 5.70 6.32 -20.77
C ALA A 121 6.20 7.76 -20.99
N SER A 122 6.60 8.44 -19.91
CA SER A 122 7.18 9.79 -19.99
C SER A 122 8.69 9.83 -20.28
N GLY A 123 9.34 8.67 -20.46
CA GLY A 123 10.77 8.59 -20.74
C GLY A 123 11.69 8.93 -19.56
N ARG A 124 11.14 9.07 -18.34
CA ARG A 124 11.90 9.37 -17.12
C ARG A 124 12.50 8.13 -16.46
N LEU A 125 12.00 6.94 -16.81
CA LEU A 125 12.50 5.66 -16.34
C LEU A 125 12.68 4.70 -17.53
N PRO A 126 13.87 4.12 -17.76
CA PRO A 126 14.02 3.08 -18.76
C PRO A 126 13.19 1.84 -18.41
N ALA A 127 12.44 1.29 -19.36
CA ALA A 127 11.60 0.11 -19.14
C ALA A 127 12.37 -1.08 -18.53
N ALA A 128 13.62 -1.28 -18.95
CA ALA A 128 14.49 -2.33 -18.42
C ALA A 128 14.83 -2.18 -16.93
N LYS A 129 14.72 -0.96 -16.37
CA LYS A 129 15.01 -0.65 -14.96
C LYS A 129 13.75 -0.50 -14.11
N ALA A 130 12.55 -0.61 -14.70
CA ALA A 130 11.31 -0.39 -13.97
C ALA A 130 11.19 -1.29 -12.73
N ASN A 131 11.56 -2.56 -12.86
CA ASN A 131 11.45 -3.54 -11.78
C ASN A 131 12.47 -3.32 -10.65
N ASP A 132 13.53 -2.52 -10.87
CA ASP A 132 14.53 -2.20 -9.84
C ASP A 132 13.94 -1.30 -8.73
N PHE A 133 12.85 -0.59 -9.03
CA PHE A 133 12.17 0.32 -8.12
C PHE A 133 11.01 -0.33 -7.35
N ARG A 134 10.87 -1.66 -7.40
CA ARG A 134 9.87 -2.37 -6.60
C ARG A 134 10.24 -2.39 -5.12
N SER A 135 9.29 -2.82 -4.30
CA SER A 135 9.47 -2.95 -2.84
C SER A 135 9.86 -1.60 -2.19
N PHE A 136 10.93 -1.57 -1.41
CA PHE A 136 11.34 -0.37 -0.67
C PHE A 136 11.60 0.85 -1.56
N TRP A 137 12.17 0.64 -2.75
CA TRP A 137 12.51 1.73 -3.68
C TRP A 137 11.29 2.36 -4.36
N LEU A 138 10.11 1.78 -4.16
CA LEU A 138 8.88 2.34 -4.68
C LEU A 138 8.49 3.60 -3.92
N LYS A 139 8.82 3.70 -2.62
CA LYS A 139 8.41 4.84 -1.79
C LYS A 139 9.03 6.17 -2.26
N PRO A 140 10.36 6.26 -2.50
CA PRO A 140 10.94 7.47 -3.07
C PRO A 140 10.37 7.80 -4.46
N LEU A 141 10.13 6.77 -5.28
CA LEU A 141 9.58 6.96 -6.62
C LEU A 141 8.15 7.54 -6.57
N ALA A 142 7.34 7.04 -5.65
CA ALA A 142 5.98 7.50 -5.41
C ALA A 142 5.95 8.95 -4.91
N LEU A 143 6.84 9.31 -3.97
CA LEU A 143 6.96 10.68 -3.45
C LEU A 143 7.36 11.70 -4.53
N VAL A 144 8.26 11.33 -5.45
CA VAL A 144 8.65 12.22 -6.55
C VAL A 144 7.56 12.29 -7.64
N HIS A 145 6.75 11.25 -7.78
CA HIS A 145 5.69 11.18 -8.76
C HIS A 145 4.42 11.94 -8.35
N THR A 146 4.06 11.90 -7.07
CA THR A 146 2.75 12.40 -6.62
C THR A 146 2.54 13.88 -6.91
N ARG A 147 1.28 14.22 -7.23
CA ARG A 147 0.82 15.62 -7.36
C ARG A 147 0.54 16.28 -6.01
N LEU A 148 0.47 15.49 -4.93
CA LEU A 148 0.19 16.00 -3.60
C LEU A 148 1.35 16.89 -3.16
N ALA A 149 1.03 18.09 -2.70
CA ALA A 149 2.00 18.99 -2.10
C ALA A 149 2.35 18.55 -0.67
N GLU A 150 1.41 17.87 -0.03
CA GLU A 150 1.41 17.56 1.39
C GLU A 150 1.14 16.06 1.58
N VAL A 151 2.15 15.31 2.03
CA VAL A 151 2.10 13.84 2.08
C VAL A 151 2.44 13.31 3.48
N ILE A 152 1.62 12.38 3.96
CA ILE A 152 2.01 11.41 4.99
C ILE A 152 2.26 10.10 4.25
N LEU A 153 3.50 9.62 4.31
CA LEU A 153 3.88 8.32 3.75
C LEU A 153 3.71 7.27 4.85
N LEU A 154 2.85 6.28 4.61
CA LEU A 154 2.66 5.12 5.49
C LEU A 154 3.07 3.85 4.78
N ASP A 155 3.54 2.89 5.57
CA ASP A 155 3.67 1.53 5.13
C ASP A 155 2.33 0.80 5.24
N ALA A 156 2.13 -0.20 4.38
CA ALA A 156 0.86 -0.95 4.36
C ALA A 156 0.64 -1.80 5.63
N ASP A 157 1.71 -2.03 6.40
CA ASP A 157 1.74 -2.79 7.65
C ASP A 157 1.83 -1.91 8.90
N ASP A 158 1.65 -0.59 8.76
CA ASP A 158 1.50 0.31 9.91
C ASP A 158 0.18 0.05 10.66
N LEU A 159 0.23 0.21 11.99
CA LEU A 159 -0.94 0.15 12.88
C LEU A 159 -1.16 1.52 13.52
N LEU A 160 -2.36 2.05 13.37
CA LEU A 160 -2.71 3.41 13.78
C LEU A 160 -3.63 3.40 15.01
N PHE A 161 -3.16 4.00 16.09
CA PHE A 161 -3.96 4.17 17.32
C PHE A 161 -4.69 5.52 17.37
N HIS A 162 -4.32 6.46 16.50
CA HIS A 162 -4.88 7.80 16.39
C HIS A 162 -4.88 8.26 14.94
N ASP A 163 -5.79 9.19 14.59
CA ASP A 163 -5.82 9.77 13.24
C ASP A 163 -4.48 10.47 12.94
N PRO A 164 -3.75 10.04 11.88
CA PRO A 164 -2.47 10.62 11.51
C PRO A 164 -2.60 12.04 10.95
N SER A 165 -3.82 12.56 10.72
CA SER A 165 -4.04 13.95 10.31
C SER A 165 -3.47 14.98 11.30
N GLN A 166 -3.19 14.57 12.53
CA GLN A 166 -2.49 15.39 13.52
C GLN A 166 -1.05 15.74 13.08
N LEU A 167 -0.42 14.89 12.25
CA LEU A 167 0.95 15.11 11.76
C LEU A 167 1.04 16.34 10.86
N TRP A 168 -0.06 16.72 10.19
CA TRP A 168 -0.15 17.95 9.39
C TRP A 168 0.20 19.21 10.19
N GLN A 169 0.02 19.16 11.52
CA GLN A 169 0.23 20.30 12.40
C GLN A 169 1.58 20.26 13.14
N THR A 170 2.45 19.29 12.82
CA THR A 170 3.74 19.20 13.51
C THR A 170 4.72 20.27 12.99
N PRO A 171 5.57 20.87 13.84
CA PRO A 171 6.52 21.89 13.40
C PRO A 171 7.48 21.41 12.31
N GLY A 172 7.91 20.15 12.38
CA GLY A 172 8.74 19.51 11.36
C GLY A 172 8.05 19.38 10.00
N TYR A 173 6.72 19.37 9.98
CA TYR A 173 5.92 19.34 8.77
C TYR A 173 5.62 20.75 8.21
N MET A 174 5.35 21.73 9.07
CA MET A 174 5.06 23.11 8.64
C MET A 174 6.29 23.90 8.13
N GLY A 175 7.45 23.26 8.00
CA GLY A 175 8.68 23.91 7.53
C GLY A 175 9.31 24.83 8.58
N GLY A 176 9.00 24.65 9.87
CA GLY A 176 9.67 25.35 10.95
C GLY A 176 11.09 24.84 11.13
N LEU A 177 12.04 25.36 10.34
CA LEU A 177 13.43 25.43 10.79
C LEU A 177 13.43 26.14 12.15
N PRO A 178 14.02 25.57 13.21
CA PRO A 178 14.21 26.33 14.45
C PRO A 178 15.00 27.59 14.09
N SER A 179 14.48 28.75 14.49
CA SER A 179 15.05 30.08 14.21
C SER A 179 16.40 30.35 14.91
N ASN A 180 17.11 29.31 15.37
CA ASN A 180 18.33 29.40 16.17
C ASN A 180 19.34 28.28 15.83
N ILE A 181 19.78 28.19 14.58
CA ILE A 181 21.06 27.55 14.22
C ILE A 181 21.85 28.52 13.34
#